data_AF-A0A3D4UX17-F1
#
_entry.id   AF-A0A3D4UX17-F1
#
_cell.length_a   1.000
_cell.length_b   1.000
_cell.length_c   1.000
_cell.angle_alpha   90.00
_cell.angle_beta   90.00
_cell.angle_gamma   90.00
#
_symmetry.space_group_name_H-M   'P 1'
#
loop_
_entity.id
_entity.type
_entity.pdbx_description
1 polymer ?
#
loop_
_entity_poly.entity_id
_entity_poly.type
_entity_poly.pdbx_seq_one_letter_code
_entity_poly.pdbx_strand_id
1 'polypeptide(L)'
;MSESPNIVELATRIEFIEDRIMDNLETMKETQQRICTDISKIKEAVYNPDIGLYARLRAVEQEKQTQKKFTFLLISLLAGTLTAIIASFVNF
;
A
#
# COMPACT_ATOMS: atom_id res chain seq x y z
N MET A 1 -66.39 9.42 10.58
CA MET A 1 -65.32 10.43 10.43
C MET A 1 -64.22 10.10 11.45
N SER A 2 -63.29 9.19 11.11
CA SER A 2 -62.27 8.66 12.06
C SER A 2 -60.98 8.17 11.37
N GLU A 3 -60.66 8.64 10.16
CA GLU A 3 -59.45 8.18 9.42
C GLU A 3 -58.30 9.19 9.41
N SER A 4 -58.52 10.44 9.82
CA SER A 4 -57.49 11.49 9.86
C SER A 4 -56.34 11.31 10.87
N PRO A 5 -56.49 10.72 12.08
CA PRO A 5 -55.42 10.70 13.06
C PRO A 5 -54.23 9.80 12.67
N ASN A 6 -54.48 8.73 11.90
CA ASN A 6 -53.43 7.78 11.49
C ASN A 6 -52.49 8.37 10.42
N ILE A 7 -53.04 9.14 9.47
CA ILE A 7 -52.25 9.82 8.43
C ILE A 7 -51.32 10.88 9.04
N VAL A 8 -51.81 11.62 10.05
CA VAL A 8 -51.03 12.66 10.73
C VAL A 8 -49.90 12.05 11.59
N GLU A 9 -50.17 10.94 12.29
CA GLU A 9 -49.14 10.20 13.02
C GLU A 9 -48.07 9.61 12.08
N LEU A 10 -48.49 9.11 10.92
CA LEU A 10 -47.56 8.57 9.93
C LEU A 10 -46.68 9.66 9.33
N ALA A 11 -47.25 10.83 9.00
CA ALA A 11 -46.50 11.97 8.49
C ALA A 11 -45.44 12.48 9.48
N THR A 12 -45.79 12.60 10.76
CA THR A 12 -44.85 13.02 11.82
C THR A 12 -43.73 12.00 12.04
N ARG A 13 -44.01 10.69 11.93
CA ARG A 13 -42.96 9.66 11.96
C ARG A 13 -42.02 9.74 10.78
N ILE A 14 -42.53 10.06 9.59
CA ILE A 14 -41.72 10.22 8.37
C ILE A 14 -40.78 11.42 8.52
N GLU A 15 -41.28 12.57 8.95
CA GLU A 15 -40.45 13.77 9.21
C GLU A 15 -39.35 13.47 10.24
N PHE A 16 -39.70 12.80 11.34
CA PHE A 16 -38.70 12.42 12.35
C PHE A 16 -37.61 11.48 11.81
N ILE A 17 -37.98 10.55 10.93
CA ILE A 17 -37.01 9.64 10.30
C ILE A 17 -36.15 10.39 9.29
N GLU A 18 -36.73 11.32 8.53
CA GLU A 18 -36.02 12.17 7.57
C GLU A 18 -34.95 13.00 8.26
N ASP A 19 -35.29 13.70 9.34
CA ASP A 19 -34.36 14.49 10.14
C ASP A 19 -33.21 13.63 10.69
N ARG A 20 -33.54 12.45 11.24
CA ARG A 20 -32.51 11.53 11.74
C ARG A 20 -31.60 11.00 10.63
N ILE A 21 -32.14 10.75 9.44
CA ILE A 21 -31.33 10.30 8.31
C ILE A 21 -30.40 11.43 7.86
N MET A 22 -30.90 12.66 7.79
CA MET A 22 -30.11 13.85 7.45
C MET A 22 -28.95 14.05 8.44
N ASP A 23 -29.21 13.98 9.74
CA ASP A 23 -28.18 14.12 10.78
C ASP A 23 -27.09 13.03 10.68
N ASN A 24 -27.52 11.78 10.45
CA ASN A 24 -26.59 10.66 10.29
C ASN A 24 -25.76 10.80 8.99
N LEU A 25 -26.37 11.29 7.91
CA LEU A 25 -25.67 11.53 6.65
C LEU A 25 -24.61 12.62 6.78
N GLU A 26 -24.90 13.71 7.49
CA GLU A 26 -23.91 14.75 7.76
C GLU A 26 -22.73 14.17 8.58
N THR A 27 -23.03 13.40 9.63
CA THR A 27 -22.01 12.72 10.45
C THR A 27 -21.15 11.75 9.63
N MET A 28 -21.78 11.00 8.71
CA MET A 28 -21.08 10.08 7.81
C MET A 28 -20.18 10.84 6.83
N LYS A 29 -20.65 11.94 6.25
CA LYS A 29 -19.89 12.79 5.33
C LYS A 29 -18.65 13.37 6.01
N GLU A 30 -18.78 13.91 7.22
CA GLU A 30 -17.65 14.39 8.01
C GLU A 30 -16.62 13.30 8.30
N THR A 31 -17.10 12.09 8.63
CA THR A 31 -16.24 10.95 8.90
C THR A 31 -15.52 10.47 7.65
N GLN A 32 -16.20 10.40 6.50
CA GLN A 32 -15.58 10.05 5.22
C GLN A 32 -14.53 11.08 4.81
N GLN A 33 -14.76 12.36 5.09
CA GLN A 33 -13.78 13.41 4.79
C GLN A 33 -12.51 13.28 5.64
N ARG A 34 -12.65 12.92 6.92
CA ARG A 34 -11.50 12.57 7.78
C ARG A 34 -10.76 11.32 7.28
N ILE A 35 -11.49 10.26 6.93
CA ILE A 35 -10.92 9.02 6.38
C ILE A 35 -10.15 9.30 5.08
N CYS A 36 -10.70 10.10 4.18
CA CYS A 36 -10.04 10.48 2.93
C CYS A 36 -8.71 11.21 3.18
N THR A 37 -8.70 12.11 4.17
CA THR A 37 -7.49 12.83 4.60
C THR A 37 -6.43 11.87 5.14
N ASP A 38 -6.83 10.91 5.98
CA ASP A 38 -5.89 9.95 6.56
C ASP A 38 -5.39 8.92 5.53
N ILE A 39 -6.23 8.47 4.61
CA ILE A 39 -5.81 7.64 3.46
C ILE A 39 -4.78 8.38 2.61
N SER A 40 -4.93 9.69 2.44
CA SER A 40 -3.97 10.50 1.69
C SER A 40 -2.59 10.51 2.37
N LYS A 41 -2.53 10.64 3.70
CA LYS A 41 -1.28 10.53 4.48
C LYS A 41 -0.66 9.13 4.39
N ILE A 42 -1.48 8.07 4.43
CA ILE A 42 -1.01 6.70 4.25
C ILE A 42 -0.39 6.52 2.86
N LYS A 43 -1.07 7.01 1.82
CA LYS A 43 -0.55 6.95 0.45
C LYS A 43 0.80 7.67 0.35
N GLU A 44 0.93 8.83 0.96
CA GLU A 44 2.21 9.54 1.01
C GLU A 44 3.29 8.71 1.71
N ALA A 45 3.03 8.18 2.90
CA ALA A 45 4.00 7.33 3.62
C ALA A 45 4.40 6.04 2.86
N VAL A 46 3.50 5.51 2.02
CA VAL A 46 3.76 4.31 1.21
C VAL A 46 4.55 4.65 -0.06
N TYR A 47 4.15 5.70 -0.78
CA TYR A 47 4.67 6.03 -2.12
C TYR A 47 5.75 7.11 -2.13
N ASN A 48 6.11 7.70 -0.98
CA ASN A 48 7.19 8.68 -0.93
C ASN A 48 8.48 8.06 -1.51
N PRO A 49 9.07 8.67 -2.55
CA PRO A 49 10.15 8.06 -3.32
C PRO A 49 11.45 7.88 -2.54
N ASP A 50 11.66 8.66 -1.48
CA ASP A 50 12.92 8.66 -0.71
C ASP A 50 12.81 7.87 0.59
N ILE A 51 11.69 8.04 1.32
CA ILE A 51 11.51 7.47 2.67
C ILE A 51 10.38 6.43 2.75
N GLY A 52 9.58 6.32 1.69
CA GLY A 52 8.39 5.48 1.67
C GLY A 52 8.72 3.99 1.64
N LEU A 53 7.71 3.18 1.95
CA LEU A 53 7.89 1.72 2.07
C LEU A 53 8.40 1.10 0.76
N TYR A 54 7.91 1.56 -0.39
CA TYR A 54 8.38 1.08 -1.69
C TYR A 54 9.83 1.47 -2.00
N ALA A 55 10.29 2.63 -1.54
CA ALA A 55 11.68 3.06 -1.71
C ALA A 55 12.64 2.10 -0.99
N ARG A 56 12.31 1.75 0.25
CA ARG A 56 13.07 0.79 1.06
C ARG A 56 13.05 -0.61 0.45
N LEU A 57 11.87 -1.06 -0.02
CA LEU A 57 11.74 -2.36 -0.68
C LEU A 57 12.61 -2.43 -1.95
N ARG A 58 12.59 -1.36 -2.77
CA ARG A 58 13.43 -1.25 -3.96
C ARG A 58 14.93 -1.26 -3.63
N ALA A 59 15.34 -0.55 -2.59
CA ALA A 59 16.74 -0.52 -2.15
C ALA A 59 17.23 -1.93 -1.76
N VAL A 60 16.45 -2.65 -0.94
CA VAL A 60 16.78 -4.03 -0.54
C VAL A 60 16.84 -4.98 -1.74
N GLU A 61 15.92 -4.84 -2.71
CA GLU A 61 15.93 -5.63 -3.93
C GLU A 61 17.17 -5.34 -4.80
N GLN A 62 17.54 -4.06 -4.94
CA GLN A 62 18.74 -3.64 -5.68
C GLN A 62 20.04 -4.14 -5.03
N GLU A 63 20.13 -4.08 -3.70
CA GLU A 63 21.27 -4.62 -2.96
C GLU A 63 21.40 -6.13 -3.18
N LYS A 64 20.29 -6.87 -3.09
CA LYS A 64 20.26 -8.32 -3.33
C LYS A 64 20.67 -8.68 -4.76
N GLN A 65 20.22 -7.91 -5.76
CA GLN A 65 20.64 -8.12 -7.15
C GLN A 65 22.12 -7.82 -7.36
N THR A 66 22.63 -6.74 -6.75
CA THR A 66 24.06 -6.38 -6.81
C THR A 66 24.93 -7.48 -6.19
N GLN A 67 24.54 -7.98 -5.01
CA GLN A 67 25.24 -9.10 -4.35
C GLN A 67 25.28 -10.34 -5.23
N LYS A 68 24.16 -10.73 -5.86
CA LYS A 68 24.13 -11.89 -6.77
C LYS A 68 25.11 -11.76 -7.94
N LYS A 69 25.14 -10.58 -8.59
CA LYS A 69 26.06 -10.31 -9.71
C LYS A 69 27.52 -10.35 -9.23
N PHE A 70 27.81 -9.75 -8.08
CA PHE A 70 29.15 -9.75 -7.51
C PHE A 70 29.63 -11.16 -7.13
N THR A 71 28.78 -11.95 -6.47
CA THR A 71 29.08 -13.35 -6.14
C THR A 71 29.33 -14.19 -7.39
N PHE A 72 28.54 -14.01 -8.46
CA PHE A 72 28.76 -14.70 -9.72
C PHE A 72 30.11 -14.34 -10.36
N LEU A 73 30.46 -13.06 -10.36
CA LEU A 73 31.77 -12.59 -10.86
C LEU A 73 32.91 -13.23 -10.06
N LEU A 74 32.84 -13.26 -8.73
CA LEU A 74 33.86 -13.90 -7.90
C LEU A 74 34.02 -15.39 -8.20
N ILE A 75 32.91 -16.13 -8.34
CA ILE A 75 32.94 -17.56 -8.70
C ILE A 75 33.58 -17.75 -10.08
N SER A 76 33.22 -16.93 -11.06
CA SER A 76 33.78 -17.02 -12.41
C SER A 76 35.29 -16.74 -12.45
N LEU A 77 35.77 -15.77 -11.65
CA LEU A 77 37.20 -15.47 -11.50
C LEU A 77 37.96 -16.62 -10.85
N LEU A 78 37.41 -17.21 -9.80
CA LEU A 78 38.02 -18.37 -9.13
C LEU A 78 38.09 -19.57 -10.09
N ALA A 79 37.02 -19.86 -10.82
CA ALA A 79 37.01 -20.95 -11.80
C ALA A 79 38.02 -20.71 -12.94
N GLY A 80 38.10 -19.48 -13.45
CA GLY A 80 39.04 -19.10 -14.50
C GLY A 80 40.50 -19.23 -14.06
N THR A 81 40.83 -18.75 -12.86
CA THR A 81 42.19 -18.84 -12.31
C THR A 81 42.59 -20.29 -12.03
N LEU A 82 41.70 -21.10 -11.46
CA LEU A 82 41.94 -22.55 -11.27
C LEU A 82 42.19 -23.26 -12.60
N THR A 83 41.41 -22.95 -13.63
CA THR A 83 41.59 -23.54 -14.97
C THR A 83 42.93 -23.13 -15.58
N ALA A 84 43.32 -21.86 -15.46
CA ALA A 84 44.61 -21.36 -15.95
C ALA A 84 45.81 -21.98 -15.23
N ILE A 85 45.72 -22.16 -13.91
CA ILE A 85 46.75 -22.84 -13.12
C ILE A 85 46.92 -24.28 -13.60
N ILE A 86 45.82 -25.04 -13.73
CA ILE A 86 45.88 -26.43 -14.22
C ILE A 86 46.49 -26.48 -15.64
N ALA A 87 46.08 -25.60 -16.55
CA ALA A 87 46.62 -25.55 -17.90
C ALA A 87 48.14 -25.24 -17.92
N SER A 88 48.61 -24.39 -17.00
CA SER A 88 50.05 -24.08 -16.88
C SER A 88 50.88 -25.27 -16.40
N PHE A 89 50.32 -26.15 -15.55
CA PHE A 89 50.99 -27.38 -15.11
C PHE A 89 50.99 -28.48 -16.17
N VAL A 90 49.99 -28.51 -17.06
CA VAL A 90 49.89 -29.51 -18.15
C VAL A 90 50.75 -29.14 -19.36
N ASN A 91 50.97 -27.84 -19.61
CA ASN A 91 51.82 -27.34 -20.69
C ASN A 91 53.32 -27.25 -20.34
N PHE A 92 53.74 -27.80 -19.19
CA PHE A 92 55.14 -27.98 -18.79
C PHE A 92 55.52 -29.45 -18.90
#